data_AF-A0A0C9VCZ6-F1
#
_entry.id   AF-A0A0C9VCZ6-F1
#
_cell.length_a   1.000
_cell.length_b   1.000
_cell.length_c   1.000
_cell.angle_alpha   90.00
_cell.angle_beta   90.00
_cell.angle_gamma   90.00
#
_symmetry.space_group_name_H-M   'P 1'
#
loop_
_entity.id
_entity.type
_entity.pdbx_description
1 polymer ?
#
loop_
_entity_poly.entity_id
_entity_poly.type
_entity_poly.pdbx_seq_one_letter_code
_entity_poly.pdbx_strand_id
1 'polypeptide(L)' 'ICGSIPLYHLFNADIVDHLYTTDQVEKEALLSFNNYADQGIIAYVLPPCTGEYLSYSPTFNR' A
#
# COMPACT_ATOMS: atom_id res chain seq x y z
N ILE A 1 -15.63 8.70 -1.16
CA ILE A 1 -15.18 10.11 -1.34
C ILE A 1 -14.48 10.17 -2.69
N CYS A 2 -14.73 11.18 -3.51
CA CYS A 2 -14.05 11.30 -4.81
C CYS A 2 -12.56 11.62 -4.58
N GLY A 3 -11.66 10.96 -5.29
CA GLY A 3 -10.20 11.19 -5.18
C GLY A 3 -9.52 10.49 -4.00
N SER A 4 -10.22 9.62 -3.25
CA SER A 4 -9.60 8.82 -2.19
C SER A 4 -8.91 7.57 -2.73
N ILE A 5 -7.75 7.22 -2.20
CA ILE A 5 -6.91 6.09 -2.64
C ILE A 5 -7.08 4.95 -1.61
N PRO A 6 -7.25 3.68 -2.03
CA PRO A 6 -7.38 2.56 -1.08
C PRO A 6 -6.08 2.34 -0.29
N LEU A 7 -6.22 2.04 1.01
CA LEU A 7 -5.15 1.55 1.87
C LEU A 7 -5.29 0.04 2.03
N TYR A 8 -4.32 -0.70 1.50
CA TYR A 8 -4.22 -2.15 1.61
C TYR A 8 -3.57 -2.53 2.94
N HIS A 9 -4.07 -3.59 3.56
CA HIS A 9 -3.44 -4.23 4.70
C HIS A 9 -2.91 -5.60 4.28
N LEU A 10 -1.64 -5.83 4.56
CA LEU A 10 -0.95 -7.09 4.30
C LEU A 10 -0.43 -7.63 5.63
N PHE A 11 -0.53 -8.95 5.81
CA PHE A 11 -0.05 -9.62 7.00
C PHE A 11 0.87 -10.78 6.65
N ASN A 12 2.05 -10.83 7.29
CA ASN A 12 2.93 -11.99 7.24
C ASN A 12 2.98 -12.62 8.63
N ALA A 13 2.46 -13.85 8.74
CA ALA A 13 2.38 -14.59 9.99
C ALA A 13 3.73 -15.12 10.49
N ASP A 14 4.69 -15.34 9.59
CA ASP A 14 6.00 -15.92 9.95
C ASP A 14 6.86 -14.90 10.72
N ILE A 15 6.81 -13.64 10.29
CA ILE A 15 7.54 -12.53 10.93
C ILE A 15 6.64 -11.66 11.81
N VAL A 16 5.34 -11.96 11.86
CA VAL A 16 4.32 -11.22 12.60
C VAL A 16 4.37 -9.72 12.26
N ASP A 17 4.33 -9.43 10.96
CA ASP A 17 4.41 -8.06 10.44
C ASP A 17 3.12 -7.62 9.75
N HIS A 18 2.74 -6.37 10.00
CA HIS A 18 1.59 -5.70 9.40
C HIS A 18 2.09 -4.57 8.52
N LEU A 19 1.93 -4.74 7.21
CA LEU A 19 2.29 -3.72 6.23
C LEU A 19 1.04 -3.02 5.71
N TYR A 20 1.12 -1.70 5.60
CA TYR A 20 0.07 -0.85 5.05
C TYR A 20 0.61 -0.07 3.85
N THR A 21 -0.05 -0.21 2.70
CA THR A 21 0.38 0.47 1.48
C THR A 21 -0.81 0.95 0.66
N THR A 22 -0.64 2.07 -0.03
CA THR A 22 -1.58 2.55 -1.05
C THR A 22 -1.13 2.17 -2.47
N ASP A 23 0.06 1.59 -2.62
CA ASP A 23 0.64 1.19 -3.91
C ASP A 23 0.21 -0.24 -4.25
N GLN A 24 -0.50 -0.37 -5.38
CA GLN A 24 -0.95 -1.67 -5.87
C GLN A 24 0.21 -2.55 -6.36
N VAL A 25 1.27 -1.96 -6.93
CA VAL A 25 2.43 -2.71 -7.43
C VAL A 25 3.24 -3.28 -6.26
N GLU A 26 3.44 -2.50 -5.20
CA GLU A 26 4.05 -2.99 -3.97
C GLU A 26 3.23 -4.14 -3.36
N LYS A 27 1.90 -3.98 -3.31
CA LYS A 27 1.00 -5.04 -2.86
C LYS A 27 1.22 -6.34 -3.63
N GLU A 28 1.16 -6.29 -4.96
CA GLU A 28 1.31 -7.46 -5.83
C GLU A 28 2.68 -8.12 -5.70
N ALA A 29 3.75 -7.34 -5.53
CA ALA A 29 5.09 -7.85 -5.28
C ALA A 29 5.17 -8.59 -3.94
N LEU A 30 4.63 -8.02 -2.86
CA LEU A 30 4.68 -8.63 -1.53
C LEU A 30 3.87 -9.92 -1.44
N LEU A 31 2.72 -9.98 -2.11
CA LEU A 31 1.92 -11.21 -2.24
C LEU A 31 2.65 -12.30 -3.01
N SER A 32 3.48 -11.94 -3.99
CA SER A 32 4.20 -12.90 -4.84
C SER A 32 5.50 -13.41 -4.23
N PHE A 33 6.24 -12.56 -3.52
CA PHE A 33 7.64 -12.85 -3.15
C PHE A 33 7.92 -12.91 -1.64
N ASN A 34 7.05 -12.35 -0.79
CA ASN A 34 7.38 -12.08 0.62
C ASN A 34 6.46 -12.76 1.64
N ASN A 35 5.69 -13.76 1.23
CA ASN A 35 4.75 -14.51 2.08
C ASN A 35 3.74 -13.63 2.84
N TYR A 36 3.37 -12.49 2.24
CA TYR A 36 2.28 -11.68 2.76
C TYR A 36 0.94 -12.22 2.27
N ALA A 37 -0.07 -12.16 3.14
CA ALA A 37 -1.45 -12.43 2.82
C ALA A 37 -2.25 -11.13 2.75
N ASP A 38 -3.05 -10.97 1.68
CA ASP A 38 -3.94 -9.84 1.50
C ASP A 38 -5.07 -9.87 2.53
N GLN A 39 -5.14 -8.84 3.38
CA GLN A 39 -6.26 -8.63 4.31
C GLN A 39 -7.32 -7.68 3.74
N GLY A 40 -7.10 -7.16 2.53
CA GLY A 40 -8.01 -6.30 1.80
C GLY A 40 -7.81 -4.81 2.09
N ILE A 41 -8.82 -4.03 1.69
CA ILE A 41 -8.84 -2.58 1.86
C ILE A 41 -9.43 -2.27 3.24
N ILE A 42 -8.63 -1.65 4.11
CA ILE A 42 -9.06 -1.32 5.47
C ILE A 42 -9.50 0.15 5.62
N ALA A 43 -9.06 1.01 4.69
CA ALA A 43 -9.34 2.43 4.73
C ALA A 43 -9.16 3.06 3.33
N TYR A 44 -9.55 4.33 3.22
CA TYR A 44 -9.25 5.16 2.06
C TYR A 44 -8.51 6.41 2.51
N VAL A 45 -7.37 6.69 1.90
CA VAL A 45 -6.51 7.85 2.18
C VAL A 45 -6.91 9.00 1.27
N LEU A 46 -7.01 10.19 1.85
CA LEU A 46 -7.18 11.42 1.08
C LEU A 46 -5.79 11.94 0.70
N PRO A 47 -5.45 12.03 -0.59
CA PRO A 47 -4.20 12.65 -1.01
C PRO A 47 -4.19 14.12 -0.59
N PRO A 48 -3.00 14.69 -0.34
CA PRO A 48 -2.89 16.09 0.03
C PRO A 48 -3.49 16.98 -1.05
N CYS A 49 -4.09 18.09 -0.61
CA CYS A 49 -4.80 19.05 -1.48
C CYS A 49 -3.87 19.75 -2.47
N THR A 50 -2.55 19.68 -2.25
CA THR A 50 -1.53 20.16 -3.17
C THR A 50 -1.49 19.20 -4.35
N GLY A 51 -1.97 19.64 -5.52
CA GLY A 51 -2.12 18.85 -6.75
C GLY A 51 -0.81 18.33 -7.38
N GLU A 52 0.15 17.90 -6.57
CA GLU A 52 1.33 17.15 -6.95
C GLU A 52 0.96 15.68 -7.16
N TYR A 53 0.12 15.43 -8.17
CA TYR A 53 -0.13 14.09 -8.69
C TYR A 53 0.84 13.75 -9.84
N LEU A 54 2.06 14.27 -9.77
CA LEU A 54 3.12 13.99 -10.72
C LEU A 54 4.31 13.46 -9.94
N SER A 55 4.64 12.20 -10.16
CA SER A 55 5.88 11.53 -9.70
C SER A 55 6.06 11.30 -8.19
N TYR A 56 5.05 10.77 -7.48
CA TYR A 56 5.37 9.90 -6.33
C TYR A 56 5.62 8.48 -6.85
N SER A 57 6.79 8.25 -7.46
CA SER A 57 7.38 6.92 -7.35
C SER A 57 7.87 6.87 -5.91
N PRO A 58 7.28 6.07 -5.01
CA PRO A 58 7.90 5.84 -3.72
C PRO A 58 9.26 5.23 -4.05
N THR A 59 10.32 6.03 -4.02
CA THR A 59 11.68 5.51 -4.14
C THR A 59 11.81 4.55 -2.99
N PHE A 60 11.87 3.27 -3.34
CA PHE A 60 12.22 2.17 -2.45
C PHE A 60 13.61 2.47 -1.87
N ASN A 61 13.63 3.24 -0.79
CA ASN A 61 14.82 3.44 0.02
C ASN A 61 14.87 2.25 0.97
N ARG A 62 15.67 1.25 0.58
CA ARG A 62 16.21 0.27 1.53
C ARG A 62 17.01 0.97 2.61
#